data_AF-A0A1W1XR51-F1
#
_entry.id   AF-A0A1W1XR51-F1
#
_cell.length_a   1.000
_cell.length_b   1.000
_cell.length_c   1.000
_cell.angle_alpha   90.00
_cell.angle_beta   90.00
_cell.angle_gamma   90.00
#
_symmetry.space_group_name_H-M   'P 1'
#
loop_
_entity.id
_entity.type
_entity.pdbx_description
1 polymer ?
#
loop_
_entity_poly.entity_id
_entity_poly.type
_entity_poly.pdbx_seq_one_letter_code
_entity_poly.pdbx_strand_id
1 'polypeptide(L)'
;ADLPVAGAAPEWMSEKAISIGHYFVASGVYTVFGVTFPSVEGTKFHKLLFEGLEELGFGKWGFAKDPIEMAHMMIAHIDKKREALGIMGPRERKLFDMADRRALD
;
A
#
# COMPACT_ATOMS: atom_id res chain seq x y z
N ALA A 1 2.69 -3.88 9.02
CA ALA A 1 2.14 -3.49 7.70
C ALA A 1 3.29 -3.42 6.70
N ASP A 2 3.91 -4.58 6.41
CA ASP A 2 5.28 -4.61 5.90
C ASP A 2 5.37 -5.21 4.50
N LEU A 3 4.28 -5.82 4.04
CA LEU A 3 4.17 -6.40 2.72
C LEU A 3 4.24 -5.29 1.65
N PRO A 4 4.97 -5.53 0.54
CA PRO A 4 5.08 -4.58 -0.57
C PRO A 4 3.85 -4.67 -1.48
N VAL A 5 2.69 -4.29 -0.96
CA VAL A 5 1.39 -4.33 -1.64
C VAL A 5 0.68 -2.99 -1.53
N ALA A 6 -0.11 -2.65 -2.55
CA ALA A 6 -0.96 -1.46 -2.56
C ALA A 6 -2.34 -1.79 -3.16
N GLY A 7 -3.38 -1.16 -2.65
CA GLY A 7 -4.73 -1.17 -3.21
C GLY A 7 -4.95 0.03 -4.15
N ALA A 8 -5.83 -0.13 -5.13
CA ALA A 8 -6.16 0.93 -6.07
C ALA A 8 -7.66 0.94 -6.39
N ALA A 9 -8.28 2.11 -6.34
CA ALA A 9 -9.63 2.37 -6.82
C ALA A 9 -9.66 3.66 -7.66
N PRO A 10 -9.13 3.63 -8.90
CA PRO A 10 -8.95 4.83 -9.74
C PRO A 10 -10.26 5.51 -10.13
N GLU A 11 -11.29 4.73 -10.41
CA GLU A 11 -12.60 5.22 -10.87
C GLU A 11 -13.71 4.71 -9.95
N TRP A 12 -13.52 4.89 -8.64
CA TRP A 12 -14.53 4.47 -7.68
C TRP A 12 -15.82 5.31 -7.88
N MET A 13 -16.97 4.63 -7.87
CA MET A 13 -18.28 5.28 -8.07
C MET A 13 -19.24 5.04 -6.90
N SER A 14 -19.05 3.95 -6.14
CA SER A 14 -19.98 3.52 -5.11
C SER A 14 -19.36 3.55 -3.72
N GLU A 15 -20.18 3.77 -2.70
CA GLU A 15 -19.78 3.68 -1.29
C GLU A 15 -19.20 2.31 -0.93
N LYS A 16 -19.60 1.26 -1.65
CA LYS A 16 -19.00 -0.08 -1.53
C LYS A 16 -17.51 -0.06 -1.87
N ALA A 17 -17.09 0.69 -2.89
CA ALA A 17 -15.68 0.80 -3.26
C ALA A 17 -14.88 1.54 -2.18
N ILE A 18 -15.43 2.61 -1.59
CA ILE A 18 -14.83 3.29 -0.43
C ILE A 18 -14.69 2.31 0.74
N SER A 19 -15.75 1.55 1.04
CA SER A 19 -15.76 0.60 2.15
C SER A 19 -14.71 -0.50 1.99
N ILE A 20 -14.56 -1.04 0.76
CA ILE A 20 -13.52 -2.03 0.44
C ILE A 20 -12.13 -1.42 0.58
N GLY A 21 -11.91 -0.22 0.04
CA GLY A 21 -10.61 0.44 0.16
C GLY A 21 -10.28 0.82 1.61
N HIS A 22 -11.27 1.20 2.41
CA HIS A 22 -11.07 1.44 3.84
C HIS A 22 -10.73 0.15 4.59
N TYR A 23 -11.38 -0.97 4.25
CA TYR A 23 -11.03 -2.27 4.80
C TYR A 23 -9.57 -2.67 4.48
N PHE A 24 -9.09 -2.38 3.27
CA PHE A 24 -7.67 -2.57 2.91
C PHE A 24 -6.74 -1.73 3.80
N VAL A 25 -7.09 -0.46 4.00
CA VAL A 25 -6.34 0.46 4.86
C VAL A 25 -6.30 -0.02 6.31
N ALA A 26 -7.45 -0.41 6.86
CA ALA A 26 -7.53 -1.00 8.19
C ALA A 26 -6.75 -2.33 8.31
N SER A 27 -6.55 -3.03 7.19
CA SER A 27 -5.72 -4.24 7.11
C SER A 27 -4.22 -3.96 6.93
N GLY A 28 -3.79 -2.70 6.95
CA GLY A 28 -2.38 -2.32 6.81
C GLY A 28 -1.93 -2.05 5.37
N VAL A 29 -2.86 -1.98 4.40
CA VAL A 29 -2.52 -1.81 2.99
C VAL A 29 -2.74 -0.36 2.54
N TYR A 30 -1.70 0.25 1.99
CA TYR A 30 -1.81 1.56 1.36
C TYR A 30 -2.78 1.51 0.18
N THR A 31 -3.79 2.38 0.14
CA THR A 31 -4.84 2.33 -0.88
C THR A 31 -5.03 3.69 -1.54
N VAL A 32 -4.86 3.74 -2.87
CA VAL A 32 -4.99 4.97 -3.68
C VAL A 32 -6.35 5.02 -4.33
N PHE A 33 -7.05 6.14 -4.21
CA PHE A 33 -8.34 6.39 -4.85
C PHE A 33 -8.23 7.56 -5.82
N GLY A 34 -9.03 7.53 -6.87
CA GLY A 34 -9.11 8.63 -7.85
C GLY A 34 -10.42 9.41 -7.79
N VAL A 35 -10.68 10.18 -8.86
CA VAL A 35 -11.87 11.02 -9.09
C VAL A 35 -12.05 12.14 -8.07
N THR A 36 -12.61 11.83 -6.91
CA THR A 36 -12.91 12.77 -5.82
C THR A 36 -12.86 12.03 -4.48
N PHE A 37 -12.99 12.78 -3.38
CA PHE A 37 -13.20 12.21 -2.06
C PHE A 37 -14.36 12.92 -1.36
N PRO A 38 -15.22 12.21 -0.62
CA PRO A 38 -16.20 12.82 0.28
C PRO A 38 -15.54 13.33 1.58
N SER A 39 -14.37 13.96 1.49
CA SER A 39 -13.69 14.57 2.64
C SER A 39 -13.24 15.98 2.30
N VAL A 40 -13.27 16.88 3.28
CA VAL A 40 -12.82 18.26 3.11
C VAL A 40 -11.34 18.34 3.51
N GLU A 41 -10.51 18.81 2.58
CA GLU A 41 -9.10 19.09 2.83
C GLU A 41 -8.92 20.04 4.04
N GLY A 42 -7.83 19.89 4.78
CA GLY A 42 -7.53 20.72 5.96
C GLY A 42 -8.32 20.36 7.23
N THR A 43 -9.23 19.39 7.18
CA THR A 43 -9.91 18.88 8.39
C THR A 43 -9.05 17.88 9.15
N LYS A 44 -9.30 17.75 10.47
CA LYS A 44 -8.64 16.72 11.30
C LYS A 44 -8.90 15.31 10.76
N PHE A 45 -10.09 15.09 10.21
CA PHE A 45 -10.45 13.80 9.62
C PHE A 45 -9.65 13.51 8.34
N HIS A 46 -9.49 14.50 7.46
CA HIS A 46 -8.64 14.35 6.28
C HIS A 46 -7.20 14.03 6.68
N LYS A 47 -6.62 14.78 7.65
CA LYS A 47 -5.27 14.49 8.14
C LYS A 47 -5.14 13.08 8.72
N LEU A 48 -6.15 12.61 9.47
CA LEU A 48 -6.17 11.25 10.01
C LEU A 48 -6.08 10.20 8.88
N LEU A 49 -6.87 10.33 7.82
CA LEU A 49 -6.91 9.36 6.72
C LEU A 49 -5.59 9.25 5.93
N PHE A 50 -4.93 10.38 5.68
CA PHE A 50 -3.75 10.45 4.83
C PHE A 50 -2.42 10.32 5.60
N GLU A 51 -2.39 10.62 6.90
CA GLU A 51 -1.16 10.58 7.72
C GLU A 51 -1.37 9.79 9.01
N GLY A 52 -2.39 10.13 9.79
CA GLY A 52 -2.54 9.60 11.16
C GLY A 52 -2.76 8.08 11.24
N LEU A 53 -3.41 7.47 10.24
CA LEU A 53 -3.59 6.01 10.20
C LEU A 53 -2.25 5.27 10.03
N GLU A 54 -1.30 5.82 9.27
CA GLU A 54 0.02 5.22 9.11
C GLU A 54 0.81 5.24 10.42
N GLU A 55 0.70 6.30 11.21
CA GLU A 55 1.32 6.42 12.54
C GLU A 55 0.78 5.38 13.54
N LEU A 56 -0.48 4.99 13.38
CA LEU A 56 -1.12 3.94 14.18
C LEU A 56 -0.79 2.52 13.70
N GLY A 57 0.03 2.37 12.67
CA GLY A 57 0.45 1.07 12.12
C GLY A 57 -0.53 0.47 11.08
N PHE A 58 -1.54 1.23 10.67
CA PHE A 58 -2.44 0.85 9.58
C PHE A 58 -1.86 1.27 8.22
N GLY A 59 -2.60 0.98 7.15
CA GLY A 59 -2.38 1.62 5.87
C GLY A 59 -2.77 3.09 5.93
N LYS A 60 -2.62 3.78 4.81
CA LYS A 60 -3.14 5.14 4.63
C LYS A 60 -3.84 5.29 3.29
N TRP A 61 -4.56 6.39 3.16
CA TRP A 61 -5.20 6.74 1.91
C TRP A 61 -4.21 7.47 1.01
N GLY A 62 -4.34 7.25 -0.30
CA GLY A 62 -3.69 8.02 -1.35
C GLY A 62 -4.74 8.62 -2.26
N PHE A 63 -4.47 9.80 -2.81
CA PHE A 63 -5.35 10.45 -3.77
C PHE A 63 -4.53 11.05 -4.90
N ALA A 64 -4.91 10.72 -6.14
CA ALA A 64 -4.46 11.44 -7.32
C ALA A 64 -5.57 11.36 -8.39
N LYS A 65 -5.71 12.43 -9.16
CA LYS A 65 -6.65 12.46 -10.29
C LYS A 65 -6.06 11.83 -11.54
N ASP A 66 -4.75 11.98 -11.72
CA ASP A 66 -4.04 11.42 -12.85
C ASP A 66 -3.68 9.95 -12.59
N PRO A 67 -4.07 9.01 -13.46
CA PRO A 67 -3.76 7.59 -13.29
C PRO A 67 -2.25 7.31 -13.32
N ILE A 68 -1.44 8.13 -14.01
CA ILE A 68 0.02 7.96 -14.03
C ILE A 68 0.61 8.33 -12.67
N GLU A 69 0.18 9.45 -12.09
CA GLU A 69 0.53 9.82 -10.72
C GLU A 69 0.13 8.73 -9.70
N MET A 70 -1.08 8.17 -9.81
CA MET A 70 -1.52 7.05 -8.96
C MET A 70 -0.56 5.86 -9.07
N ALA A 71 -0.15 5.49 -10.29
CA ALA A 71 0.79 4.40 -10.52
C ALA A 71 2.14 4.67 -9.86
N HIS A 72 2.68 5.88 -10.01
CA HIS A 72 3.93 6.28 -9.35
C HIS A 72 3.82 6.25 -7.82
N MET A 73 2.71 6.69 -7.25
CA MET A 73 2.47 6.62 -5.80
C MET A 73 2.49 5.17 -5.29
N MET A 74 1.85 4.24 -6.02
CA MET A 74 1.85 2.82 -5.66
C MET A 74 3.25 2.20 -5.78
N ILE A 75 3.96 2.48 -6.87
CA ILE A 75 5.32 1.97 -7.09
C ILE A 75 6.25 2.48 -6.00
N ALA A 76 6.22 3.78 -5.69
CA ALA A 76 7.03 4.36 -4.63
C ALA A 76 6.74 3.74 -3.26
N HIS A 77 5.47 3.44 -2.95
CA HIS A 77 5.10 2.73 -1.73
C HIS A 77 5.67 1.31 -1.70
N ILE A 78 5.49 0.56 -2.78
CA ILE A 78 5.98 -0.82 -2.91
C ILE A 78 7.50 -0.85 -2.78
N ASP A 79 8.22 0.03 -3.47
CA ASP A 79 9.68 0.10 -3.43
C ASP A 79 10.19 0.43 -2.02
N LYS A 80 9.57 1.40 -1.33
CA LYS A 80 9.90 1.71 0.07
C LYS A 80 9.74 0.48 0.98
N LYS A 81 8.68 -0.30 0.79
CA LYS A 81 8.45 -1.54 1.57
C LYS A 81 9.45 -2.64 1.21
N ARG A 82 9.78 -2.79 -0.08
CA ARG A 82 10.80 -3.74 -0.55
C ARG A 82 12.18 -3.40 0.00
N GLU A 83 12.52 -2.12 0.08
CA GLU A 83 13.77 -1.63 0.66
C GLU A 83 13.83 -1.93 2.16
N ALA A 84 12.76 -1.63 2.89
CA ALA A 84 12.66 -1.95 4.32
C ALA A 84 12.79 -3.45 4.61
N LEU A 85 12.34 -4.30 3.68
CA LEU A 85 12.47 -5.76 3.77
C LEU A 85 13.81 -6.30 3.24
N GLY A 86 14.67 -5.46 2.65
CA GLY A 86 15.93 -5.89 2.05
C GLY A 86 15.77 -6.77 0.80
N ILE A 87 14.64 -6.66 0.09
CA ILE A 87 14.33 -7.44 -1.13
C ILE A 87 14.34 -6.59 -2.41
N MET A 88 15.03 -5.45 -2.37
CA MET A 88 15.30 -4.64 -3.56
C MET A 88 16.41 -5.27 -4.40
N GLY A 89 16.18 -5.35 -5.71
CA GLY A 89 17.15 -5.85 -6.67
C GLY A 89 17.06 -7.36 -6.97
N PRO A 90 17.97 -7.87 -7.82
CA PRO A 90 18.01 -9.26 -8.23
C PRO A 90 18.47 -10.14 -7.07
N ARG A 91 17.66 -11.14 -6.71
CA ARG A 91 18.06 -12.19 -5.78
C ARG A 91 18.76 -13.31 -6.53
N GLU A 92 19.84 -13.82 -5.95
CA GLU A 92 20.47 -15.04 -6.45
C GLU A 92 19.47 -16.19 -6.38
N ARG A 93 19.17 -16.80 -7.53
CA ARG A 93 18.28 -17.96 -7.61
C ARG A 93 19.06 -19.20 -7.19
N LYS A 94 19.21 -19.42 -5.89
CA LYS A 94 19.82 -20.65 -5.38
C LYS A 94 18.80 -21.80 -5.46
N LEU A 95 19.14 -22.85 -6.20
CA LEU A 95 18.40 -24.11 -6.14
C LEU A 95 18.82 -24.83 -4.86
N PHE A 96 17.93 -24.90 -3.88
CA PHE A 96 18.19 -25.62 -2.63
C PHE A 96 18.11 -27.12 -2.88
N ASP A 97 19.21 -27.83 -2.65
CA ASP A 97 19.25 -29.28 -2.70
C ASP A 97 18.75 -29.91 -1.37
N MET A 98 18.72 -31.25 -1.31
CA MET A 98 18.27 -31.96 -0.11
C MET A 98 19.24 -31.83 1.07
N ALA A 99 20.51 -31.50 0.82
CA ALA A 99 21.51 -31.27 1.87
C ALA A 99 21.35 -29.88 2.48
N ASP A 100 21.15 -28.85 1.66
CA ASP A 100 20.83 -27.49 2.10
C ASP A 100 19.58 -27.45 2.98
N ARG A 101 18.56 -28.26 2.64
CA ARG A 101 17.31 -28.36 3.42
C ARG A 101 17.49 -29.00 4.79
N ARG A 102 18.39 -29.98 4.93
CA ARG A 102 18.68 -30.66 6.20
C ARG A 102 19.53 -29.82 7.15
N ALA A 103 20.23 -28.79 6.65
CA ALA A 103 21.07 -27.91 7.44
C ALA A 103 20.32 -26.67 7.99
N LEU A 104 19.04 -26.52 7.66
CA LEU A 104 18.17 -25.43 8.11
C LEU A 104 17.38 -25.77 9.39
N ASP A 105 17.38 -27.05 9.81
CA ASP A 105 16.84 -27.54 11.09
C ASP A 105 17.92 -27.45 12.19
#